data_AF-A0A969B538-F1
#
_entry.id   AF-A0A969B538-F1
#
_cell.length_a   1.000
_cell.length_b   1.000
_cell.length_c   1.000
_cell.angle_alpha   90.00
_cell.angle_beta   90.00
_cell.angle_gamma   90.00
#
_symmetry.space_group_name_H-M   'P 1'
#
loop_
_entity.id
_entity.type
_entity.pdbx_description
1 polymer ?
#
loop_
_entity_poly.entity_id
_entity_poly.type
_entity_poly.pdbx_seq_one_letter_code
_entity_poly.pdbx_strand_id
1 'polypeptide(L)'
;MKIADESVVTMHYTLKDDKGEILDSSSGGEPLAFLQGAGNIIPGLEETLMGKTSGDKFKVTLSPDKGYGERDERLVQSIPKNQFQNGDALKVG
;
A
#
# COMPACT_ATOMS: atom_id res chain seq x y z
N MET A 1 7.08 -10.65 -22.02
CA MET A 1 8.04 -11.01 -20.96
C MET A 1 7.25 -11.21 -19.67
N LYS A 2 7.58 -12.22 -18.86
CA LYS A 2 6.97 -12.42 -17.56
C LYS A 2 7.70 -11.60 -16.52
N ILE A 3 6.97 -11.08 -15.53
CA ILE A 3 7.54 -10.43 -14.35
C ILE A 3 8.34 -11.50 -13.58
N ALA A 4 9.58 -11.17 -13.26
CA ALA A 4 10.54 -11.96 -12.50
C ALA A 4 11.28 -11.03 -11.52
N ASP A 5 12.03 -11.56 -10.56
CA ASP A 5 12.87 -10.73 -9.70
C ASP A 5 13.79 -9.83 -10.52
N GLU A 6 14.10 -8.64 -10.00
CA GLU A 6 14.87 -7.58 -10.66
C GLU A 6 14.20 -6.96 -11.89
N SER A 7 12.95 -7.32 -12.20
CA SER A 7 12.16 -6.64 -13.24
C SER A 7 11.66 -5.29 -12.75
N VAL A 8 11.86 -4.25 -13.56
CA VAL A 8 11.17 -2.96 -13.37
C VAL A 8 9.76 -3.07 -13.95
N VAL A 9 8.76 -2.84 -13.11
CA VAL A 9 7.34 -2.97 -13.47
C VAL A 9 6.65 -1.63 -13.26
N THR A 10 5.86 -1.22 -14.25
CA THR A 10 4.94 -0.08 -14.14
C THR A 10 3.50 -0.57 -14.17
N MET A 11 2.69 -0.17 -13.19
CA MET A 11 1.29 -0.57 -13.14
C MET A 11 0.37 0.56 -12.68
N HIS A 12 -0.85 0.55 -13.21
CA HIS A 12 -1.95 1.26 -12.59
C HIS A 12 -2.69 0.34 -11.60
N TYR A 13 -3.05 0.89 -10.46
CA TYR A 13 -3.78 0.21 -9.41
C TYR A 13 -4.87 1.10 -8.81
N THR A 14 -5.76 0.47 -8.05
CA THR A 14 -6.72 1.12 -7.16
C THR A 14 -6.84 0.27 -5.91
N LEU A 15 -6.49 0.85 -4.78
CA LEU A 15 -6.59 0.23 -3.46
C LEU A 15 -7.93 0.57 -2.84
N LYS A 16 -8.58 -0.44 -2.27
CA LYS A 16 -9.84 -0.28 -1.55
C LYS A 16 -9.81 -0.99 -0.21
N ASP A 17 -10.57 -0.47 0.75
CA ASP A 17 -10.86 -1.18 1.99
C ASP A 17 -11.94 -2.27 1.80
N ASP A 18 -12.30 -2.95 2.90
CA ASP A 18 -13.32 -3.99 2.94
C ASP A 18 -14.75 -3.47 2.65
N LYS A 19 -14.98 -2.17 2.86
CA LYS A 19 -16.23 -1.46 2.54
C LYS A 19 -16.26 -0.97 1.09
N GLY A 20 -15.16 -1.08 0.36
CA GLY A 20 -15.03 -0.66 -1.03
C GLY A 20 -14.70 0.82 -1.21
N GLU A 21 -14.38 1.53 -0.12
CA GLU A 21 -13.86 2.89 -0.14
C GLU A 21 -12.49 2.90 -0.82
N ILE A 22 -12.26 3.85 -1.73
CA ILE A 22 -10.97 3.99 -2.40
C ILE A 22 -10.02 4.69 -1.43
N LEU A 23 -8.98 3.98 -1.01
CA LEU A 23 -7.93 4.52 -0.15
C LEU A 23 -6.83 5.19 -0.98
N ASP A 24 -6.51 4.60 -2.14
CA ASP A 24 -5.51 5.14 -3.06
C ASP A 24 -5.79 4.70 -4.51
N SER A 25 -5.35 5.49 -5.49
CA SER A 25 -5.45 5.15 -6.90
C SER A 25 -4.43 5.92 -7.73
N SER A 26 -3.81 5.21 -8.66
CA SER A 26 -3.01 5.81 -9.74
C SER A 26 -3.85 6.29 -10.94
N SER A 27 -5.19 6.13 -10.89
CA SER A 27 -6.06 6.49 -12.01
C SER A 27 -6.04 8.01 -12.26
N GLY A 28 -5.73 8.41 -13.49
CA GLY A 28 -5.64 9.82 -13.88
C GLY A 28 -4.29 10.48 -13.57
N GLY A 29 -3.33 9.73 -13.00
CA GLY A 29 -1.94 10.15 -12.81
C GLY A 29 -0.96 9.21 -13.51
N GLU A 30 0.29 9.26 -13.08
CA GLU A 30 1.35 8.36 -13.57
C GLU A 30 1.22 6.95 -12.96
N PRO A 31 1.59 5.88 -13.69
CA PRO A 31 1.63 4.54 -13.15
C PRO A 31 2.70 4.41 -12.06
N LEU A 32 2.43 3.55 -11.09
CA LEU A 32 3.42 3.21 -10.06
C LEU A 32 4.53 2.37 -10.69
N ALA A 33 5.77 2.84 -10.59
CA ALA A 33 6.97 2.09 -10.96
C ALA A 33 7.60 1.47 -9.70
N PHE A 34 7.94 0.18 -9.76
CA PHE A 34 8.64 -0.51 -8.68
C PHE A 34 9.60 -1.58 -9.22
N LEU A 35 10.52 -2.04 -8.37
CA LEU A 35 11.42 -3.15 -8.67
C LEU A 35 10.90 -4.43 -8.02
N GLN A 36 10.62 -5.45 -8.82
CA GLN A 36 10.14 -6.74 -8.33
C GLN A 36 11.21 -7.44 -7.48
N GLY A 37 10.80 -7.91 -6.30
CA GLY A 37 11.64 -8.61 -5.34
C GLY A 37 12.41 -7.68 -4.39
N ALA A 38 12.19 -6.36 -4.49
CA ALA A 38 12.88 -5.36 -3.68
C ALA A 38 12.08 -4.87 -2.46
N GLY A 39 10.86 -5.37 -2.25
CA GLY A 39 10.01 -4.97 -1.12
C GLY A 39 9.59 -3.50 -1.18
N ASN A 40 9.46 -2.93 -2.39
CA ASN A 40 9.02 -1.55 -2.58
C ASN A 40 7.51 -1.36 -2.41
N ILE A 41 6.74 -2.44 -2.51
CA ILE A 41 5.29 -2.47 -2.37
C ILE A 41 4.88 -3.57 -1.37
N ILE A 42 3.60 -3.60 -1.02
CA ILE A 42 3.08 -4.59 -0.06
C ILE A 42 3.36 -6.03 -0.53
N PRO A 43 3.80 -6.94 0.38
CA PRO A 43 4.28 -8.26 0.00
C PRO A 43 3.29 -9.08 -0.82
N GLY A 44 2.00 -9.04 -0.46
CA GLY A 44 0.98 -9.79 -1.17
C GLY A 44 0.78 -9.35 -2.61
N LEU A 45 1.00 -8.07 -2.92
CA LEU A 45 0.91 -7.57 -4.29
C LEU A 45 2.14 -7.97 -5.10
N GLU A 46 3.33 -7.88 -4.51
CA GLU A 46 4.59 -8.31 -5.14
C GLU A 46 4.57 -9.82 -5.45
N GLU A 47 4.11 -10.66 -4.51
CA GLU A 47 3.92 -12.11 -4.70
C GLU A 47 2.89 -12.39 -5.82
N THR A 48 1.79 -11.64 -5.86
CA THR A 48 0.74 -11.83 -6.87
C THR A 48 1.23 -11.49 -8.27
N LEU A 49 2.09 -10.48 -8.42
CA LEU A 49 2.60 -10.04 -9.72
C LEU A 49 3.61 -11.02 -10.34
N MET A 50 4.19 -11.92 -9.54
CA MET A 50 5.17 -12.86 -10.01
C MET A 50 4.65 -13.74 -11.16
N GLY A 51 5.42 -13.79 -12.26
CA GLY A 51 5.07 -14.58 -13.43
C GLY A 51 3.96 -14.00 -14.32
N LYS A 52 3.30 -12.90 -13.90
CA LYS A 52 2.33 -12.18 -14.74
C LYS A 52 3.02 -11.45 -15.89
N THR A 53 2.23 -10.92 -16.81
CA THR A 53 2.74 -10.23 -18.01
C THR A 53 2.10 -8.85 -18.17
N SER A 54 2.76 -7.99 -18.93
CA SER A 54 2.24 -6.66 -19.27
C SER A 54 0.86 -6.77 -19.94
N GLY A 55 -0.08 -5.95 -19.48
CA GLY A 55 -1.47 -5.94 -19.95
C GLY A 55 -2.42 -6.78 -19.10
N ASP A 56 -1.91 -7.65 -18.22
CA ASP A 56 -2.75 -8.41 -17.29
C ASP A 56 -3.51 -7.46 -16.35
N LYS A 57 -4.80 -7.75 -16.17
CA LYS A 57 -5.66 -7.08 -15.20
C LYS A 57 -6.17 -8.11 -14.21
N PHE A 58 -6.03 -7.82 -12.92
CA PHE A 58 -6.48 -8.72 -11.87
C PHE A 58 -6.97 -7.93 -10.67
N LYS A 59 -7.73 -8.62 -9.83
CA LYS A 59 -8.14 -8.15 -8.52
C LYS A 59 -7.65 -9.18 -7.50
N VAL A 60 -7.04 -8.71 -6.43
CA VAL A 60 -6.61 -9.55 -5.32
C VAL A 60 -7.10 -8.93 -4.02
N THR A 61 -7.51 -9.77 -3.08
CA THR A 61 -7.81 -9.39 -1.70
C THR A 61 -6.67 -9.92 -0.85
N LEU A 62 -6.06 -9.04 -0.07
CA LEU A 62 -4.92 -9.38 0.79
C LEU A 62 -5.36 -9.29 2.25
N SER A 63 -4.91 -10.26 3.05
CA SER A 63 -5.00 -10.17 4.50
C SER A 63 -4.04 -9.08 5.02
N PRO A 64 -4.27 -8.54 6.23
CA PRO A 64 -3.45 -7.45 6.75
C PRO A 64 -1.96 -7.79 6.79
N ASP A 65 -1.57 -9.01 7.18
CA ASP A 65 -0.18 -9.48 7.21
C ASP A 65 0.54 -9.46 5.83
N LYS A 66 -0.21 -9.56 4.74
CA LYS A 66 0.30 -9.43 3.35
C LYS A 66 0.13 -8.02 2.78
N GLY A 67 -0.55 -7.14 3.50
CA GLY A 67 -0.77 -5.74 3.19
C GLY A 67 0.09 -4.84 4.08
N TYR A 68 -0.58 -4.15 5.01
CA TYR A 68 0.02 -3.12 5.87
C TYR A 68 0.26 -3.58 7.33
N GLY A 69 0.08 -4.86 7.61
CA GLY A 69 0.18 -5.45 8.94
C GLY A 69 -1.12 -5.39 9.74
N GLU A 70 -1.14 -6.16 10.82
CA GLU A 70 -2.22 -6.14 11.81
C GLU A 70 -2.16 -4.86 12.66
N ARG A 71 -3.30 -4.50 13.25
CA ARG A 71 -3.36 -3.40 14.21
C ARG A 71 -2.51 -3.75 15.43
N ASP A 72 -1.47 -2.95 15.66
CA ASP A 72 -0.60 -3.10 16.83
C ASP A 72 -0.95 -2.05 17.89
N GLU A 73 -1.62 -2.49 18.97
CA GLU A 73 -1.97 -1.63 20.10
C GLU A 73 -0.76 -1.00 20.79
N ARG A 74 0.44 -1.58 20.64
CA ARG A 74 1.68 -1.02 21.22
C ARG A 74 2.12 0.25 20.51
N LEU A 75 1.64 0.50 19.29
CA LEU A 75 1.88 1.74 18.55
C LEU A 75 0.89 2.86 18.93
N VAL A 76 -0.13 2.56 19.73
CA VAL A 76 -1.08 3.56 20.23
C VAL A 76 -0.52 4.18 21.50
N GLN A 77 -0.37 5.51 21.50
CA GLN A 77 0.22 6.23 22.63
C GLN A 77 -0.62 7.45 23.02
N SER A 78 -0.70 7.69 24.33
CA SER A 78 -1.32 8.90 24.88
C SER A 78 -0.23 9.92 25.19
N ILE A 79 -0.19 11.00 24.42
CA ILE A 79 0.79 12.08 24.58
C ILE A 79 0.07 13.34 25.11
N PRO A 80 0.56 13.95 26.20
CA PRO A 80 0.03 15.22 26.67
C PRO A 80 0.11 16.32 25.60
N LYS A 81 -0.95 17.12 25.45
CA LYS A 81 -1.04 18.17 24.41
C LYS A 81 0.13 19.16 24.44
N ASN A 82 0.66 19.47 25.63
CA ASN A 82 1.77 20.41 25.80
C ASN A 82 3.11 19.91 25.25
N GLN A 83 3.24 18.63 24.88
CA GLN A 83 4.43 18.11 24.19
C GLN A 83 4.42 18.42 22.69
N PHE A 84 3.29 18.87 22.14
CA PHE A 84 3.21 19.33 20.75
C PHE A 84 3.45 20.83 20.69
N GLN A 85 4.27 21.29 19.74
CA GLN A 85 4.60 22.72 19.57
C GLN A 85 3.34 23.61 19.38
N ASN A 86 2.24 23.04 18.86
CA ASN A 86 0.94 23.70 18.71
C ASN A 86 -0.19 22.86 19.35
N GLY A 87 -0.02 22.44 20.61
CA GLY A 87 -0.96 21.57 21.32
C GLY A 87 -2.42 22.03 21.34
N ASP A 88 -2.66 23.34 21.35
CA ASP A 88 -4.01 23.94 21.35
C ASP A 88 -4.71 23.86 19.99
N ALA A 89 -3.95 23.66 18.89
CA ALA A 89 -4.47 23.53 17.54
C ALA A 89 -4.70 22.07 17.10
N LEU A 90 -4.48 21.10 17.99
CA LEU A 90 -4.70 19.68 17.69
C LEU A 90 -6.18 19.41 17.40
N LYS A 91 -6.43 18.72 16.30
CA LYS A 91 -7.76 18.26 15.87
C LYS A 91 -7.77 16.74 15.79
N VAL A 92 -8.92 16.15 16.05
CA VAL A 92 -9.16 14.73 15.75
C VAL A 92 -9.10 14.59 14.22
N GLY A 93 -8.32 13.60 13.77
CA GLY A 93 -8.24 13.15 12.38
C GLY A 93 -8.83 11.76 12.25
#